data_AF-A0A0C9U1R8-F1
#
_entry.id   AF-A0A0C9U1R8-F1
#
_cell.length_a   1.000
_cell.length_b   1.000
_cell.length_c   1.000
_cell.angle_alpha   90.00
_cell.angle_beta   90.00
_cell.angle_gamma   90.00
#
_symmetry.space_group_name_H-M   'P 1'
#
loop_
_entity.id
_entity.type
_entity.pdbx_description
1 polymer ?
#
loop_
_entity_poly.entity_id
_entity_poly.type
_entity_poly.pdbx_seq_one_letter_code
_entity_poly.pdbx_strand_id
1 'polypeptide(L)'
;MPLSVQEKFDKAVAYVKNLPEDGPYQPDQDTKLKYYANFKQGTEGDVNIAKPGVFSPVARVKWSAWEGVKGRSKEDAQKEYVKLLVEV
;
A
#
# COMPACT_ATOMS: atom_id res chain seq x y z
N MET A 1 25.05 -9.28 2.22
CA MET A 1 23.72 -9.92 2.26
C MET A 1 22.75 -9.03 1.51
N PRO A 2 22.01 -9.52 0.50
CA PRO A 2 20.99 -8.71 -0.16
C PRO A 2 19.86 -8.41 0.82
N LEU A 3 19.45 -7.15 0.93
CA LEU A 3 18.30 -6.72 1.74
C LEU A 3 17.07 -7.56 1.39
N SER A 4 16.41 -8.14 2.40
CA SER A 4 15.19 -8.92 2.20
C SER A 4 14.05 -8.03 1.70
N VAL A 5 13.07 -8.62 1.00
CA VAL A 5 11.89 -7.90 0.48
C VAL A 5 11.17 -7.16 1.61
N GLN A 6 11.05 -7.79 2.78
CA GLN A 6 10.50 -7.21 4.01
C GLN A 6 11.26 -5.94 4.45
N GLU A 7 12.60 -5.92 4.42
CA GLU A 7 13.40 -4.77 4.83
C GLU A 7 13.26 -3.60 3.84
N LYS A 8 13.24 -3.89 2.53
CA LYS A 8 13.02 -2.86 1.51
C LYS A 8 11.64 -2.24 1.68
N PHE A 9 10.64 -3.08 1.96
CA PHE A 9 9.28 -2.65 2.23
C PHE A 9 9.19 -1.79 3.49
N ASP A 10 9.80 -2.21 4.61
CA ASP A 10 9.78 -1.45 5.86
C ASP A 10 10.41 -0.06 5.68
N LYS A 11 11.56 0.01 4.99
CA LYS A 11 12.19 1.29 4.62
C LYS A 11 11.31 2.14 3.72
N ALA A 12 10.66 1.53 2.72
CA ALA A 12 9.74 2.23 1.83
C ALA A 12 8.53 2.80 2.58
N VAL A 13 7.95 2.03 3.49
CA VAL A 13 6.84 2.46 4.34
C VAL A 13 7.27 3.58 5.27
N ALA A 14 8.43 3.45 5.90
CA ALA A 14 8.99 4.52 6.72
C ALA A 14 9.19 5.79 5.90
N TYR A 15 9.67 5.68 4.65
CA TYR A 15 9.82 6.82 3.75
C TYR A 15 8.47 7.46 3.41
N VAL A 16 7.47 6.68 2.98
CA VAL A 16 6.11 7.16 2.66
C VAL A 16 5.42 7.78 3.88
N LYS A 17 5.66 7.25 5.08
CA LYS A 17 5.10 7.77 6.33
C LYS A 17 5.78 9.05 6.80
N ASN A 18 7.07 9.23 6.49
CA ASN A 18 7.84 10.44 6.78
C ASN A 18 7.76 11.49 5.66
N LEU A 19 7.22 11.14 4.50
CA LEU A 19 6.98 12.09 3.41
C LEU A 19 5.93 13.11 3.88
N PRO A 20 6.28 14.41 3.94
CA PRO A 20 5.32 15.44 4.32
C PRO A 20 4.19 15.50 3.28
N GLU A 21 2.94 15.59 3.74
CA GLU A 21 1.79 15.73 2.84
C GLU A 21 1.84 17.00 1.97
N ASP A 22 2.63 17.98 2.41
CA ASP A 22 2.91 19.26 1.72
C ASP A 22 4.27 19.26 0.97
N GLY A 23 4.91 18.10 0.84
CA GLY A 23 6.20 17.96 0.16
C GLY A 23 6.11 18.02 -1.37
N PRO A 24 7.26 18.11 -2.07
CA PRO A 24 7.33 18.12 -3.54
C PRO A 24 6.79 16.83 -4.19
N TYR A 25 6.57 15.79 -3.39
CA TYR A 25 6.00 14.52 -3.81
C TYR A 25 4.60 14.36 -3.22
N GLN A 26 3.60 14.78 -3.99
CA GLN A 26 2.19 14.54 -3.70
C GLN A 26 1.71 13.35 -4.54
N PRO A 27 1.76 12.11 -4.02
CA PRO A 27 1.19 10.97 -4.73
C PRO A 27 -0.30 11.23 -4.95
N ASP A 28 -0.75 11.04 -6.18
CA ASP A 28 -2.16 11.13 -6.55
C ASP A 28 -3.00 10.20 -5.65
N GLN A 29 -4.29 10.50 -5.53
CA GLN A 29 -5.19 9.72 -4.67
C GLN A 29 -5.17 8.23 -5.06
N ASP A 30 -5.05 7.92 -6.35
CA ASP A 30 -4.91 6.55 -6.85
C ASP A 30 -3.61 5.88 -6.36
N THR A 31 -2.49 6.60 -6.40
CA THR A 31 -1.20 6.12 -5.92
C THR A 31 -1.23 5.87 -4.40
N LYS A 32 -1.84 6.78 -3.62
CA LYS A 32 -2.04 6.59 -2.17
C LYS A 32 -2.87 5.33 -1.88
N LEU A 33 -3.89 5.05 -2.69
CA LEU A 33 -4.71 3.84 -2.57
C LEU A 33 -3.93 2.57 -2.89
N LYS A 34 -3.12 2.58 -3.96
CA LYS A 34 -2.23 1.46 -4.32
C LYS A 34 -1.19 1.17 -3.24
N TYR A 35 -0.57 2.21 -2.67
CA TYR A 35 0.33 2.04 -1.53
C TYR A 35 -0.40 1.40 -0.35
N TYR A 36 -1.57 1.90 0.02
CA TYR A 36 -2.34 1.34 1.13
C TYR A 36 -2.73 -0.12 0.90
N ALA A 37 -3.22 -0.47 -0.29
CA ALA A 37 -3.62 -1.84 -0.63
C ALA A 37 -2.45 -2.82 -0.55
N ASN A 38 -1.33 -2.50 -1.21
CA ASN A 38 -0.13 -3.35 -1.17
C ASN A 38 0.49 -3.40 0.23
N PHE A 39 0.40 -2.29 0.98
CA PHE A 39 0.84 -2.27 2.38
C PHE A 39 0.06 -3.27 3.22
N LYS A 40 -1.28 -3.16 3.21
CA LYS A 40 -2.17 -4.03 3.97
C LYS A 40 -2.02 -5.50 3.54
N GLN A 41 -1.90 -5.77 2.23
CA GLN A 41 -1.66 -7.13 1.73
C GLN A 41 -0.27 -7.67 2.13
N GLY A 42 0.76 -6.82 2.12
CA GLY A 42 2.13 -7.19 2.51
C GLY A 42 2.30 -7.43 4.00
N THR A 43 1.48 -6.81 4.85
CA THR A 43 1.52 -6.96 6.32
C THR A 43 0.50 -7.99 6.82
N GLU A 44 -0.78 -7.73 6.57
CA GLU A 44 -1.91 -8.52 7.06
C GLU A 44 -2.23 -9.69 6.13
N GLY A 45 -2.04 -9.52 4.82
CA GLY A 45 -2.49 -10.48 3.81
C GLY A 45 -3.89 -10.11 3.32
N ASP A 46 -4.65 -11.13 2.94
CA ASP A 46 -5.97 -10.96 2.33
C ASP A 46 -6.93 -10.10 3.14
N VAL A 47 -7.73 -9.30 2.43
CA VAL A 47 -8.77 -8.47 3.05
C VAL A 47 -9.69 -9.32 3.91
N ASN A 48 -9.68 -9.04 5.21
CA ASN A 48 -10.42 -9.74 6.25
C ASN A 48 -11.50 -8.86 6.90
N ILE A 49 -11.72 -7.65 6.37
CA ILE A 49 -12.70 -6.69 6.87
C ILE A 49 -13.91 -6.60 5.95
N ALA A 50 -15.08 -6.36 6.52
CA ALA A 50 -16.31 -6.17 5.75
C ALA A 50 -16.26 -4.88 4.92
N LYS A 51 -16.98 -4.87 3.79
CA LYS A 51 -17.07 -3.71 2.90
C LYS A 51 -17.63 -2.50 3.68
N PRO A 52 -16.91 -1.37 3.74
CA PRO A 52 -17.37 -0.21 4.49
C PRO A 52 -18.65 0.38 3.86
N GLY A 53 -19.49 0.95 4.72
CA GLY A 53 -20.77 1.54 4.33
C GLY A 53 -20.63 2.71 3.36
N VAL A 54 -21.71 3.02 2.65
CA VAL A 54 -21.78 4.08 1.62
C VAL A 54 -21.48 5.49 2.13
N PHE A 55 -21.53 5.70 3.44
CA PHE A 55 -21.25 6.99 4.09
C PHE A 55 -19.77 7.41 4.05
N SER A 56 -18.85 6.49 3.70
CA SER A 56 -17.41 6.78 3.65
C SER A 56 -16.80 6.37 2.29
N PRO A 57 -16.91 7.21 1.25
CA PRO A 57 -16.42 6.89 -0.09
C PRO A 57 -14.91 6.60 -0.08
N VAL A 58 -14.12 7.35 0.70
CA VAL A 58 -12.67 7.14 0.89
C VAL A 58 -12.35 5.78 1.50
N ALA A 59 -13.11 5.34 2.50
CA ALA A 59 -12.92 4.02 3.10
C ALA A 59 -13.28 2.92 2.09
N ARG A 60 -14.33 3.12 1.29
CA ARG A 60 -14.75 2.20 0.23
C ARG A 60 -13.71 2.04 -0.87
N VAL A 61 -13.08 3.12 -1.33
CA VAL A 61 -11.99 2.98 -2.32
C VAL A 61 -10.75 2.32 -1.72
N LYS A 62 -10.37 2.63 -0.48
CA LYS A 62 -9.26 1.94 0.22
C LYS A 62 -9.52 0.44 0.34
N TRP A 63 -10.73 0.08 0.71
CA TRP A 63 -11.16 -1.31 0.81
C TRP A 63 -11.18 -2.00 -0.56
N SER A 64 -11.72 -1.34 -1.59
CA SER A 64 -11.77 -1.88 -2.95
C SER A 64 -10.38 -2.10 -3.53
N ALA A 65 -9.43 -1.20 -3.25
CA ALA A 65 -8.04 -1.38 -3.66
C ALA A 65 -7.39 -2.58 -2.95
N TRP A 66 -7.66 -2.76 -1.66
CA TRP A 66 -7.16 -3.91 -0.89
C TRP A 66 -7.83 -5.23 -1.34
N GLU A 67 -9.13 -5.21 -1.61
CA GLU A 67 -9.84 -6.36 -2.20
C GLU A 67 -9.27 -6.72 -3.58
N GLY A 68 -8.91 -5.72 -4.40
CA GLY A 68 -8.33 -5.94 -5.72
C GLY A 68 -6.97 -6.63 -5.72
N VAL A 69 -6.23 -6.58 -4.61
CA VAL A 69 -4.95 -7.30 -4.43
C VAL A 69 -5.09 -8.60 -3.64
N LYS A 70 -6.32 -9.00 -3.31
CA LYS A 70 -6.61 -10.29 -2.65
C LYS A 70 -6.09 -11.45 -3.49
N GLY A 71 -5.52 -12.45 -2.84
CA GLY A 71 -4.89 -13.61 -3.45
C GLY A 71 -3.41 -13.41 -3.76
N ARG A 72 -2.86 -12.20 -3.60
CA ARG A 72 -1.41 -11.98 -3.72
C ARG A 72 -0.69 -12.39 -2.45
N SER A 73 0.46 -13.06 -2.62
CA SER A 73 1.38 -13.36 -1.54
C SER A 73 1.96 -12.09 -0.93
N LYS A 74 2.28 -12.13 0.37
CA LYS A 74 2.88 -11.00 1.09
C LYS A 74 4.14 -10.48 0.41
N GLU A 75 5.01 -11.37 -0.06
CA GLU A 75 6.24 -11.00 -0.79
C GLU A 75 5.96 -10.27 -2.10
N ASP A 76 4.90 -10.66 -2.82
CA ASP A 76 4.56 -10.05 -4.10
C ASP A 76 4.02 -8.62 -3.90
N ALA A 77 3.15 -8.46 -2.90
CA ALA A 77 2.65 -7.16 -2.49
C ALA A 77 3.78 -6.22 -2.00
N GLN A 78 4.73 -6.74 -1.23
CA GLN A 78 5.89 -5.97 -0.77
C GLN A 78 6.81 -5.57 -1.94
N LYS A 79 7.05 -6.47 -2.91
CA LYS A 79 7.82 -6.15 -4.13
C LYS A 79 7.13 -5.07 -4.95
N GLU A 80 5.82 -5.18 -5.15
CA GLU A 80 5.04 -4.19 -5.89
C GLU A 80 5.03 -2.83 -5.18
N TYR A 81 4.93 -2.82 -3.85
CA TYR A 81 5.03 -1.58 -3.04
C TYR A 81 6.38 -0.89 -3.21
N VAL A 82 7.48 -1.65 -3.14
CA VAL A 82 8.83 -1.11 -3.34
C VAL A 82 9.00 -0.64 -4.79
N LYS A 83 8.46 -1.38 -5.76
CA LYS A 83 8.49 -0.98 -7.17
C LYS A 83 7.74 0.33 -7.40
N LEU A 84 6.53 0.47 -6.86
CA LEU A 84 5.75 1.72 -6.91
C LEU A 84 6.53 2.92 -6.34
N LEU A 85 7.31 2.71 -5.28
CA LEU A 85 8.16 3.75 -4.69
C LEU A 85 9.38 4.10 -5.56
N VAL A 86 9.95 3.11 -6.25
CA VAL A 86 11.14 3.30 -7.11
C VAL A 86 10.77 3.90 -8.46
N GLU A 87 9.54 3.67 -8.95
CA GLU A 87 9.01 4.23 -10.21
C GLU A 87 8.61 5.71 -10.10
N VAL A 88 8.86 6.32 -8.95
CA VAL A 88 8.47 7.66 -8.52
C VAL A 88 9.69 8.56 -8.44
#